data_AF-A0A356L3J7-F1
#
_entry.id   AF-A0A356L3J7-F1
#
_cell.length_a   1.000
_cell.length_b   1.000
_cell.length_c   1.000
_cell.angle_alpha   90.00
_cell.angle_beta   90.00
_cell.angle_gamma   90.00
#
_symmetry.space_group_name_H-M   'P 1'
#
loop_
_entity.id
_entity.type
_entity.pdbx_description
1 polymer ?
#
loop_
_entity_poly.entity_id
_entity_poly.type
_entity_poly.pdbx_seq_one_letter_code
_entity_poly.pdbx_strand_id
1 'polypeptide(L)'
;MNKAAINHIPKSPMAYAFDSEHLHILLQVGIGDALKVELIAGDPFDYKVINGVYVWNGRANPLLPMEKAYDDGLHDFWFIDLHAESKRRKYAFLIHGKDETYLYGCRQLFKVTNETNPDSLYVLFDYFNFPYINDEDLISSPKWTENTIWYQVFPERFHRSEKVPGQFLPWGSIESGITNHDFFGGNLPGIIEKLPY
;
A
#
# COMPACT_ATOMS: atom_id res chain seq x y z
N MET A 1 -10.44 -22.23 3.20
CA MET A 1 -9.72 -21.11 3.81
C MET A 1 -8.43 -21.60 4.47
N ASN A 2 -7.31 -21.37 3.81
CA ASN A 2 -5.98 -21.54 4.38
C ASN A 2 -5.68 -20.37 5.34
N LYS A 3 -5.83 -20.64 6.65
CA LYS A 3 -5.63 -19.64 7.71
C LYS A 3 -4.21 -19.08 7.75
N ALA A 4 -3.22 -19.87 7.34
CA ALA A 4 -1.82 -19.45 7.33
C ALA A 4 -1.51 -18.44 6.22
N ALA A 5 -2.40 -18.32 5.22
CA ALA A 5 -2.28 -17.34 4.13
C ALA A 5 -2.97 -16.01 4.46
N ILE A 6 -3.65 -15.90 5.61
CA ILE A 6 -4.28 -14.65 6.06
C ILE A 6 -3.22 -13.79 6.74
N ASN A 7 -2.99 -12.59 6.22
CA ASN A 7 -2.00 -11.70 6.78
C ASN A 7 -2.45 -10.24 6.67
N HIS A 8 -2.15 -9.47 7.72
CA HIS A 8 -2.26 -8.02 7.74
C HIS A 8 -1.20 -7.44 8.69
N ILE A 9 -0.54 -6.38 8.24
CA ILE A 9 0.38 -5.60 9.05
C ILE A 9 -0.22 -4.20 9.21
N PRO A 10 -0.52 -3.71 10.43
CA PRO A 10 -1.18 -2.42 10.65
C PRO A 10 -0.21 -1.23 10.49
N LYS A 11 0.61 -1.27 9.42
CA LYS A 11 1.56 -0.25 9.00
C LYS A 11 2.12 -0.58 7.61
N SER A 12 2.92 0.32 7.06
CA SER A 12 3.73 0.09 5.86
C SER A 12 2.81 -0.25 4.65
N PRO A 13 3.04 -1.27 3.79
CA PRO A 13 2.25 -1.37 2.56
C PRO A 13 0.80 -1.84 2.78
N MET A 14 0.44 -2.28 3.99
CA MET A 14 -0.88 -2.86 4.27
C MET A 14 -1.79 -1.96 5.11
N ALA A 15 -1.24 -0.92 5.74
CA ALA A 15 -2.04 0.14 6.35
C ALA A 15 -1.23 1.44 6.35
N TYR A 16 -1.70 2.44 5.63
CA TYR A 16 -1.04 3.74 5.52
C TYR A 16 -2.05 4.86 5.30
N ALA A 17 -1.69 6.07 5.71
CA ALA A 17 -2.46 7.25 5.40
C ALA A 17 -2.20 7.64 3.95
N PHE A 18 -3.27 7.69 3.14
CA PHE A 18 -3.21 8.16 1.76
C PHE A 18 -3.23 9.68 1.71
N ASP A 19 -4.08 10.30 2.53
CA ASP A 19 -4.13 11.73 2.79
C ASP A 19 -4.46 12.00 4.27
N SER A 20 -4.74 13.26 4.61
CA SER A 20 -5.03 13.70 5.99
C SER A 20 -6.30 13.10 6.60
N GLU A 21 -7.15 12.47 5.79
CA GLU A 21 -8.46 11.94 6.18
C GLU A 21 -8.70 10.50 5.75
N HIS A 22 -7.86 9.90 4.89
CA HIS A 22 -8.08 8.57 4.33
C HIS A 22 -6.96 7.59 4.70
N LEU A 23 -7.36 6.41 5.17
CA LEU A 23 -6.48 5.27 5.38
C LEU A 23 -6.70 4.23 4.29
N HIS A 24 -5.63 3.85 3.61
CA HIS A 24 -5.61 2.68 2.76
C HIS A 24 -5.28 1.46 3.59
N ILE A 25 -6.16 0.46 3.55
CA ILE A 25 -6.02 -0.79 4.30
C ILE A 25 -6.09 -1.97 3.33
N LEU A 26 -5.10 -2.86 3.42
CA LEU A 26 -5.04 -4.09 2.64
C LEU A 26 -5.07 -5.32 3.55
N LEU A 27 -5.75 -6.37 3.10
CA LEU A 27 -5.72 -7.70 3.68
C LEU A 27 -5.24 -8.70 2.62
N GLN A 28 -4.27 -9.53 2.98
CA GLN A 28 -3.85 -10.68 2.17
C GLN A 28 -4.59 -11.93 2.65
N VAL A 29 -5.12 -12.72 1.72
CA VAL A 29 -5.72 -14.04 1.99
C VAL A 29 -5.28 -15.03 0.90
N GLY A 30 -5.37 -16.34 1.16
CA GLY A 30 -5.10 -17.34 0.12
C GLY A 30 -6.00 -17.15 -1.11
N ILE A 31 -5.47 -17.42 -2.31
CA ILE A 31 -6.22 -17.22 -3.55
C ILE A 31 -7.52 -18.05 -3.56
N GLY A 32 -8.65 -17.37 -3.80
CA GLY A 32 -9.99 -17.96 -3.80
C GLY A 32 -10.53 -18.40 -2.44
N ASP A 33 -9.80 -18.16 -1.34
CA ASP A 33 -10.24 -18.58 -0.01
C ASP A 33 -11.30 -17.66 0.60
N ALA A 34 -11.34 -16.39 0.20
CA ALA A 34 -12.36 -15.42 0.60
C ALA A 34 -13.28 -15.09 -0.59
N LEU A 35 -14.59 -15.15 -0.36
CA LEU A 35 -15.61 -14.72 -1.31
C LEU A 35 -16.00 -13.26 -1.09
N LYS A 36 -15.88 -12.78 0.17
CA LYS A 36 -16.19 -11.43 0.59
C LYS A 36 -15.34 -11.08 1.80
N VAL A 37 -14.85 -9.85 1.86
CA VAL A 37 -14.21 -9.30 3.05
C VAL A 37 -14.91 -8.01 3.43
N GLU A 38 -15.19 -7.84 4.71
CA GLU A 38 -15.74 -6.62 5.29
C GLU A 38 -14.86 -6.13 6.43
N LEU A 39 -14.86 -4.82 6.67
CA LEU A 39 -14.17 -4.18 7.76
C LEU A 39 -15.18 -3.73 8.82
N ILE A 40 -14.95 -4.10 10.07
CA ILE A 40 -15.58 -3.45 11.22
C ILE A 40 -14.62 -2.36 11.66
N ALA A 41 -15.02 -1.09 11.58
CA ALA A 41 -14.15 0.03 11.89
C ALA A 41 -14.85 1.16 12.64
N GLY A 42 -14.07 1.91 13.42
CA GLY A 42 -14.54 3.12 14.09
C GLY A 42 -13.44 3.81 14.89
N ASP A 43 -13.78 4.97 15.45
CA ASP A 43 -12.86 5.71 16.32
C ASP A 43 -12.65 4.95 17.65
N PRO A 44 -11.40 4.78 18.14
CA PRO A 44 -11.12 4.00 19.35
C PRO A 44 -11.79 4.50 20.64
N PHE A 45 -12.22 5.77 20.67
CA PHE A 45 -12.71 6.49 21.84
C PHE A 45 -14.17 6.95 21.70
N ASP A 46 -14.83 6.59 20.61
CA ASP A 46 -16.24 6.93 20.40
C ASP A 46 -17.15 5.94 21.14
N TYR A 47 -17.55 6.31 22.36
CA TYR A 47 -18.42 5.53 23.23
C TYR A 47 -19.69 6.30 23.60
N LYS A 48 -20.80 5.58 23.74
CA LYS A 48 -22.03 6.06 24.37
C LYS A 48 -22.34 5.28 25.63
N VAL A 49 -23.03 5.91 26.58
CA VAL A 49 -23.55 5.21 27.77
C VAL A 49 -24.95 4.68 27.46
N ILE A 50 -25.14 3.35 27.54
CA ILE A 50 -26.44 2.69 27.43
C ILE A 50 -26.66 1.92 28.73
N ASN A 51 -27.74 2.23 29.45
CA ASN A 51 -28.10 1.59 30.72
C ASN A 51 -26.94 1.57 31.75
N GLY A 52 -26.16 2.66 31.81
CA GLY A 52 -25.01 2.80 32.71
C GLY A 52 -23.73 2.10 32.25
N VAL A 53 -23.71 1.51 31.05
CA VAL A 53 -22.54 0.82 30.49
C VAL A 53 -21.99 1.59 29.28
N TYR A 54 -20.66 1.75 29.22
CA TYR A 54 -20.00 2.30 28.03
C TYR A 54 -20.03 1.29 26.89
N VAL A 55 -20.65 1.67 25.78
CA VAL A 55 -20.79 0.87 24.57
C VAL A 55 -20.11 1.63 23.44
N TRP A 56 -19.16 0.97 22.78
CA TRP A 56 -18.47 1.54 21.63
C TRP A 56 -19.45 1.78 20.48
N ASN A 57 -19.51 3.01 19.96
CA ASN A 57 -20.45 3.40 18.90
C ASN A 57 -20.17 2.71 17.57
N GLY A 58 -18.90 2.33 17.30
CA GLY A 58 -18.52 1.64 16.07
C GLY A 58 -19.26 0.33 15.81
N ARG A 59 -19.84 -0.30 16.84
CA ARG A 59 -20.70 -1.48 16.68
C ARG A 59 -22.02 -1.22 15.94
N ALA A 60 -22.44 0.04 15.85
CA ALA A 60 -23.65 0.46 15.14
C ALA A 60 -23.36 0.89 13.69
N ASN A 61 -22.08 1.00 13.31
CA ASN A 61 -21.68 1.32 11.95
C ASN A 61 -21.97 0.13 11.04
N PRO A 62 -22.29 0.39 9.75
CA PRO A 62 -22.38 -0.68 8.77
C PRO A 62 -21.02 -1.38 8.61
N LEU A 63 -21.07 -2.67 8.28
CA LEU A 63 -19.89 -3.39 7.80
C LEU A 63 -19.44 -2.76 6.48
N LEU A 64 -18.15 -2.46 6.37
CA LEU A 64 -17.60 -1.77 5.21
C LEU A 64 -17.05 -2.81 4.23
N PRO A 65 -17.62 -2.98 3.02
CA PRO A 65 -17.12 -3.96 2.06
C PRO A 65 -15.73 -3.57 1.55
N MET A 66 -14.86 -4.57 1.43
CA MET A 66 -13.56 -4.42 0.77
C MET A 66 -13.63 -4.96 -0.66
N GLU A 67 -12.85 -4.40 -1.56
CA GLU A 67 -12.72 -4.85 -2.95
C GLU A 67 -11.50 -5.74 -3.13
N LYS A 68 -11.57 -6.76 -4.01
CA LYS A 68 -10.38 -7.49 -4.41
C LYS A 68 -9.58 -6.61 -5.40
N ALA A 69 -8.45 -6.09 -4.96
CA ALA A 69 -7.62 -5.17 -5.74
C ALA A 69 -6.75 -5.90 -6.79
N TYR A 70 -6.10 -6.99 -6.39
CA TYR A 70 -5.24 -7.81 -7.26
C TYR A 70 -5.00 -9.20 -6.65
N ASP A 71 -4.33 -10.07 -7.42
CA ASP A 71 -3.75 -11.32 -6.93
C ASP A 71 -2.33 -11.51 -7.46
N ASP A 72 -1.54 -12.30 -6.73
CA ASP A 72 -0.15 -12.66 -7.08
C ASP A 72 -0.01 -14.10 -7.59
N GLY A 73 -1.14 -14.76 -7.88
CA GLY A 73 -1.23 -16.19 -8.23
C GLY A 73 -1.27 -17.15 -7.03
N LEU A 74 -0.98 -16.69 -5.81
CA LEU A 74 -1.06 -17.47 -4.56
C LEU A 74 -2.00 -16.86 -3.53
N HIS A 75 -2.20 -15.55 -3.59
CA HIS A 75 -2.98 -14.75 -2.66
C HIS A 75 -3.90 -13.77 -3.37
N ASP A 76 -5.06 -13.53 -2.78
CA ASP A 76 -5.92 -12.40 -3.09
C ASP A 76 -5.61 -11.24 -2.14
N PHE A 77 -5.52 -10.02 -2.67
CA PHE A 77 -5.35 -8.80 -1.91
C PHE A 77 -6.65 -8.00 -1.91
N TRP A 78 -7.23 -7.83 -0.73
CA TRP A 78 -8.45 -7.07 -0.50
C TRP A 78 -8.10 -5.68 -0.01
N PHE A 79 -8.73 -4.65 -0.56
CA PHE A 79 -8.42 -3.25 -0.32
C PHE A 79 -9.66 -2.48 0.12
N ILE A 80 -9.45 -1.47 0.94
CA ILE A 80 -10.44 -0.42 1.23
C ILE A 80 -9.73 0.92 1.43
N ASP A 81 -10.32 1.95 0.83
CA ASP A 81 -10.09 3.34 1.20
C ASP A 81 -11.07 3.70 2.33
N LEU A 82 -10.53 3.87 3.53
CA LEU A 82 -11.28 4.10 4.76
C LEU A 82 -11.19 5.56 5.19
N HIS A 83 -12.31 6.27 5.12
CA HIS A 83 -12.41 7.61 5.69
C HIS A 83 -12.27 7.62 7.22
N ALA A 84 -11.36 8.46 7.69
CA ALA A 84 -10.85 8.58 9.03
C ALA A 84 -11.09 9.97 9.64
N GLU A 85 -12.34 10.42 9.72
CA GLU A 85 -12.74 11.77 10.23
C GLU A 85 -12.02 12.22 11.52
N SER A 86 -11.85 11.33 12.50
CA SER A 86 -11.17 11.65 13.76
C SER A 86 -9.65 11.50 13.71
N LYS A 87 -9.09 11.20 12.53
CA LYS A 87 -7.72 10.78 12.25
C LYS A 87 -7.28 9.49 12.95
N ARG A 88 -8.17 8.81 13.69
CA ARG A 88 -7.87 7.59 14.48
C ARG A 88 -8.78 6.45 14.04
N ARG A 89 -8.25 5.23 13.94
CA ARG A 89 -9.08 4.06 13.58
C ARG A 89 -8.66 2.79 14.31
N LYS A 90 -9.65 2.12 14.91
CA LYS A 90 -9.60 0.69 15.19
C LYS A 90 -10.35 -0.06 14.11
N TYR A 91 -9.84 -1.22 13.72
CA TYR A 91 -10.52 -2.07 12.75
C TYR A 91 -10.21 -3.56 12.92
N ALA A 92 -11.13 -4.40 12.45
CA ALA A 92 -10.97 -5.85 12.34
C ALA A 92 -11.62 -6.32 11.03
N PHE A 93 -11.09 -7.40 10.46
CA PHE A 93 -11.59 -7.97 9.21
C PHE A 93 -12.59 -9.07 9.49
N LEU A 94 -13.73 -9.05 8.79
CA LEU A 94 -14.66 -10.15 8.71
C LEU A 94 -14.49 -10.82 7.34
N ILE A 95 -13.94 -12.02 7.34
CA ILE A 95 -13.53 -12.75 6.14
C ILE A 95 -14.53 -13.88 5.90
N HIS A 96 -15.30 -13.78 4.83
CA HIS A 96 -16.29 -14.77 4.45
C HIS A 96 -15.71 -15.69 3.38
N GLY A 97 -15.43 -16.93 3.75
CA GLY A 97 -15.16 -18.00 2.81
C GLY A 97 -16.44 -18.67 2.33
N LYS A 98 -16.30 -19.82 1.67
CA LYS A 98 -17.43 -20.61 1.16
C LYS A 98 -18.35 -21.14 2.27
N ASP A 99 -17.77 -21.72 3.32
CA ASP A 99 -18.51 -22.41 4.38
C ASP A 99 -18.21 -21.84 5.79
N GLU A 100 -17.25 -20.92 5.89
CA GLU A 100 -16.75 -20.41 7.16
C GLU A 100 -16.57 -18.89 7.11
N THR A 101 -16.87 -18.22 8.21
CA THR A 101 -16.54 -16.80 8.41
C THR A 101 -15.57 -16.67 9.58
N TYR A 102 -14.59 -15.79 9.45
CA TYR A 102 -13.62 -15.50 10.49
C TYR A 102 -13.57 -14.02 10.82
N LEU A 103 -13.46 -13.70 12.10
CA LEU A 103 -13.00 -12.38 12.54
C LEU A 103 -11.48 -12.45 12.69
N TYR A 104 -10.79 -11.53 12.01
CA TYR A 104 -9.35 -11.40 12.08
C TYR A 104 -8.95 -10.05 12.65
N GLY A 105 -8.21 -10.09 13.75
CA GLY A 105 -7.70 -8.93 14.45
C GLY A 105 -6.24 -9.14 14.87
N CYS A 106 -5.68 -8.19 15.62
CA CYS A 106 -4.27 -8.18 15.98
C CYS A 106 -3.85 -9.29 16.96
N ARG A 107 -4.79 -9.84 17.74
CA ARG A 107 -4.53 -10.86 18.76
C ARG A 107 -4.94 -12.27 18.33
N GLN A 108 -5.93 -12.37 17.45
CA GLN A 108 -6.53 -13.64 17.11
C GLN A 108 -7.22 -13.64 15.75
N LEU A 109 -7.31 -14.85 15.20
CA LEU A 109 -8.20 -15.24 14.12
C LEU A 109 -9.17 -16.26 14.70
N PHE A 110 -10.46 -15.93 14.82
CA PHE A 110 -11.45 -16.87 15.35
C PHE A 110 -12.66 -17.01 14.43
N LYS A 111 -13.25 -18.20 14.47
CA LYS A 111 -14.38 -18.57 13.61
C LYS A 111 -15.67 -17.97 14.17
N VAL A 112 -16.43 -17.29 13.31
CA VAL A 112 -17.76 -16.76 13.62
C VAL A 112 -18.79 -17.80 13.18
N THR A 113 -19.69 -18.15 14.10
CA THR A 113 -20.75 -19.14 13.91
C THR A 113 -22.08 -18.59 14.45
N ASN A 114 -23.17 -19.31 14.22
CA ASN A 114 -24.48 -18.94 14.77
C ASN A 114 -24.53 -18.98 16.31
N GLU A 115 -23.59 -19.69 16.95
CA GLU A 115 -23.46 -19.78 18.41
C GLU A 115 -22.53 -18.70 18.99
N THR A 116 -21.84 -17.95 18.14
CA THR A 116 -20.93 -16.89 18.57
C THR A 116 -21.72 -15.76 19.22
N ASN A 117 -21.35 -15.39 20.45
CA ASN A 117 -21.93 -14.23 21.11
C ASN A 117 -21.67 -12.96 20.25
N PRO A 118 -22.71 -12.23 19.80
CA PRO A 118 -22.53 -11.03 18.98
C PRO A 118 -21.63 -9.97 19.61
N ASP A 119 -21.61 -9.84 20.95
CA ASP A 119 -20.76 -8.87 21.65
C ASP A 119 -19.27 -9.21 21.55
N SER A 120 -18.92 -10.49 21.32
CA SER A 120 -17.53 -10.91 21.15
C SER A 120 -16.89 -10.35 19.87
N LEU A 121 -17.71 -9.96 18.89
CA LEU A 121 -17.22 -9.29 17.67
C LEU A 121 -16.68 -7.90 17.95
N TYR A 122 -17.08 -7.25 19.05
CA TYR A 122 -16.80 -5.84 19.33
C TYR A 122 -15.82 -5.65 20.50
N VAL A 123 -14.95 -6.64 20.75
CA VAL A 123 -13.88 -6.55 21.75
C VAL A 123 -12.70 -5.78 21.15
N LEU A 124 -12.64 -4.46 21.37
CA LEU A 124 -11.62 -3.58 20.75
C LEU A 124 -10.16 -3.97 21.06
N PHE A 125 -9.90 -4.78 22.09
CA PHE A 125 -8.55 -5.30 22.35
C PHE A 125 -8.04 -6.22 21.24
N ASP A 126 -8.94 -6.87 20.51
CA ASP A 126 -8.59 -7.75 19.40
C ASP A 126 -8.41 -7.00 18.10
N TYR A 127 -8.81 -5.73 18.02
CA TYR A 127 -8.77 -4.94 16.78
C TYR A 127 -7.36 -4.43 16.48
N PHE A 128 -7.02 -4.36 15.19
CA PHE A 128 -5.91 -3.55 14.74
C PHE A 128 -6.16 -2.07 15.05
N ASN A 129 -5.09 -1.29 15.14
CA ASN A 129 -5.14 0.10 15.53
C ASN A 129 -4.21 0.93 14.66
N PHE A 130 -4.77 1.90 13.93
CA PHE A 130 -4.03 3.00 13.33
C PHE A 130 -4.15 4.22 14.27
N PRO A 131 -3.10 4.55 15.04
CA PRO A 131 -3.24 5.43 16.19
C PRO A 131 -3.67 6.86 15.85
N TYR A 132 -3.07 7.45 14.82
CA TYR A 132 -3.36 8.81 14.36
C TYR A 132 -2.80 9.04 12.94
N ILE A 133 -3.49 9.79 12.09
CA ILE A 133 -2.94 10.32 10.83
C ILE A 133 -2.21 11.62 11.15
N ASN A 134 -0.88 11.57 11.17
CA ASN A 134 -0.05 12.77 11.28
C ASN A 134 0.19 13.33 9.88
N ASP A 135 -0.08 14.62 9.70
CA ASP A 135 0.08 15.26 8.39
C ASP A 135 1.56 15.29 7.97
N GLU A 136 2.50 15.33 8.94
CA GLU A 136 3.94 15.25 8.70
C GLU A 136 4.44 13.86 8.24
N ASP A 137 3.67 12.80 8.48
CA ASP A 137 4.01 11.44 8.08
C ASP A 137 3.43 11.08 6.70
N LEU A 138 2.66 11.98 6.08
CA LEU A 138 2.06 11.76 4.77
C LEU A 138 3.13 11.73 3.68
N ILE A 139 3.03 10.73 2.80
CA ILE A 139 3.90 10.63 1.63
C ILE A 139 3.44 11.69 0.62
N SER A 140 4.27 12.70 0.41
CA SER A 140 4.04 13.74 -0.59
C SER A 140 5.14 13.69 -1.65
N SER A 141 4.80 13.14 -2.81
CA SER A 141 5.67 13.19 -3.99
C SER A 141 5.34 14.45 -4.81
N PRO A 142 6.34 15.12 -5.44
CA PRO A 142 6.06 16.29 -6.26
C PRO A 142 5.17 15.92 -7.46
N LYS A 143 3.98 16.55 -7.58
CA LYS A 143 2.96 16.21 -8.61
C LYS A 143 3.47 16.15 -10.06
N TRP A 144 4.53 16.88 -10.39
CA TRP A 144 5.09 16.87 -11.73
C TRP A 144 5.74 15.53 -12.10
N THR A 145 6.17 14.72 -11.11
CA THR A 145 6.82 13.43 -11.37
C THR A 145 5.85 12.40 -11.97
N GLU A 146 4.56 12.45 -11.60
CA GLU A 146 3.51 11.55 -12.11
C GLU A 146 3.31 11.69 -13.63
N ASN A 147 3.57 12.87 -14.17
CA ASN A 147 3.36 13.20 -15.58
C ASN A 147 4.68 13.37 -16.35
N THR A 148 5.81 12.95 -15.76
CA THR A 148 7.14 13.08 -16.38
C THR A 148 7.55 11.78 -17.08
N ILE A 149 7.91 11.88 -18.36
CA ILE A 149 8.60 10.81 -19.08
C ILE A 149 10.10 11.05 -18.94
N TRP A 150 10.78 10.13 -18.26
CA TRP A 150 12.22 10.23 -18.01
C TRP A 150 13.04 9.62 -19.15
N TYR A 151 14.11 10.31 -19.55
CA TYR A 151 15.11 9.78 -20.48
C TYR A 151 16.45 9.65 -19.76
N GLN A 152 16.86 8.40 -19.48
CA GLN A 152 18.13 8.15 -18.81
C GLN A 152 19.28 8.27 -19.81
N VAL A 153 20.18 9.22 -19.54
CA VAL A 153 21.39 9.42 -20.32
C VAL A 153 22.58 8.76 -19.62
N PHE A 154 23.30 7.88 -20.33
CA PHE A 154 24.66 7.51 -19.96
C PHE A 154 25.62 8.48 -20.67
N PRO A 155 26.18 9.50 -19.99
CA PRO A 155 26.78 10.67 -20.67
C PRO A 155 27.89 10.30 -21.64
N GLU A 156 28.76 9.38 -21.24
CA GLU A 156 29.93 8.93 -22.00
C GLU A 156 29.56 8.37 -23.39
N ARG A 157 28.32 7.91 -23.56
CA ARG A 157 27.83 7.28 -24.80
C ARG A 157 26.68 8.02 -25.50
N PHE A 158 26.30 9.19 -25.01
CA PHE A 158 25.12 9.89 -25.54
C PHE A 158 25.44 10.80 -26.71
N HIS A 159 26.28 11.81 -26.47
CA HIS A 159 26.75 12.72 -27.51
C HIS A 159 28.04 13.39 -27.07
N ARG A 160 29.00 13.51 -28.00
CA ARG A 160 30.28 14.21 -27.79
C ARG A 160 30.19 15.57 -28.45
N SER A 161 30.24 16.63 -27.65
CA SER A 161 30.50 17.97 -28.18
C SER A 161 31.97 18.14 -28.53
N GLU A 162 32.24 18.74 -29.68
CA GLU A 162 33.59 19.11 -30.13
C GLU A 162 34.20 20.25 -29.31
N LYS A 163 33.43 20.88 -28.42
CA LYS A 163 33.92 21.92 -27.49
C LYS A 163 34.82 21.36 -26.39
N VAL A 164 34.75 20.05 -26.13
CA VAL A 164 35.57 19.37 -25.12
C VAL A 164 36.68 18.61 -25.85
N PRO A 165 37.93 19.11 -25.87
CA PRO A 165 39.02 18.43 -26.54
C PRO A 165 39.41 17.16 -25.79
N GLY A 166 39.89 16.15 -26.53
CA GLY A 166 40.41 14.91 -25.96
C GLY A 166 40.69 13.86 -27.02
N GLN A 167 41.36 12.78 -26.62
CA GLN A 167 41.59 11.63 -27.47
C GLN A 167 40.56 10.55 -27.11
N PHE A 168 39.67 10.26 -28.04
CA PHE A 168 38.56 9.33 -27.84
C PHE A 168 38.45 8.39 -29.03
N LEU A 169 37.89 7.21 -28.78
CA LEU A 169 37.52 6.29 -29.84
C LEU A 169 36.46 6.93 -30.75
N PRO A 170 36.47 6.62 -32.06
CA PRO A 170 35.39 7.01 -32.97
C PRO A 170 34.06 6.38 -32.53
N TRP A 171 32.95 7.12 -32.67
CA TRP A 171 31.62 6.60 -32.38
C TRP A 171 31.32 5.33 -33.18
N GLY A 172 30.84 4.28 -32.50
CA GLY A 172 30.52 3.00 -33.14
C GLY A 172 31.73 2.17 -33.58
N SER A 173 32.97 2.56 -33.22
CA SER A 173 34.18 1.81 -33.63
C SER A 173 34.33 0.43 -32.98
N ILE A 174 33.59 0.15 -31.90
CA ILE A 174 33.54 -1.14 -31.23
C ILE A 174 32.10 -1.62 -31.25
N GLU A 175 31.83 -2.67 -32.02
CA GLU A 175 30.49 -3.23 -32.20
C GLU A 175 30.12 -4.26 -31.13
N SER A 176 31.11 -4.92 -30.53
CA SER A 176 30.89 -5.91 -29.46
C SER A 176 32.04 -5.90 -28.45
N GLY A 177 31.75 -6.33 -27.21
CA GLY A 177 32.78 -6.43 -26.17
C GLY A 177 33.23 -5.10 -25.59
N ILE A 178 32.41 -4.06 -25.66
CA ILE A 178 32.68 -2.75 -25.06
C ILE A 178 32.97 -2.92 -23.56
N THR A 179 34.07 -2.32 -23.12
CA THR A 179 34.58 -2.35 -21.75
C THR A 179 34.53 -0.96 -21.11
N ASN A 180 34.84 -0.91 -19.82
CA ASN A 180 34.98 0.35 -19.08
C ASN A 180 36.24 1.15 -19.46
N HIS A 181 37.13 0.59 -20.28
CA HIS A 181 38.32 1.27 -20.78
C HIS A 181 38.08 1.95 -22.15
N ASP A 182 36.93 1.71 -22.76
CA ASP A 182 36.57 2.25 -24.07
C ASP A 182 35.85 3.59 -23.94
N PHE A 183 36.60 4.68 -24.17
CA PHE A 183 36.09 6.04 -24.07
C PHE A 183 35.83 6.64 -25.45
N PHE A 184 34.59 7.01 -25.71
CA PHE A 184 34.08 7.68 -26.91
C PHE A 184 33.86 9.18 -26.68
N GLY A 185 33.92 9.64 -25.44
CA GLY A 185 34.04 11.07 -25.10
C GLY A 185 32.73 11.83 -25.01
N GLY A 186 31.61 11.12 -24.82
CA GLY A 186 30.33 11.77 -24.55
C GLY A 186 30.39 12.64 -23.27
N ASN A 187 29.76 13.81 -23.33
CA ASN A 187 29.98 14.86 -22.33
C ASN A 187 28.74 15.75 -22.13
N LEU A 188 28.72 16.54 -21.05
CA LEU A 188 27.56 17.40 -20.72
C LEU A 188 27.23 18.44 -21.80
N PRO A 189 28.21 19.14 -22.43
CA PRO A 189 27.90 20.01 -23.56
C PRO A 189 27.25 19.26 -24.72
N GLY A 190 27.61 17.99 -24.94
CA GLY A 190 26.96 17.14 -25.92
C GLY A 190 25.50 16.84 -25.57
N ILE A 191 25.19 16.61 -24.29
CA ILE A 191 23.80 16.45 -23.85
C ILE A 191 22.99 17.73 -24.16
N ILE A 192 23.56 18.91 -23.87
CA ILE A 192 22.91 20.20 -24.13
C ILE A 192 22.62 20.40 -25.62
N GLU A 193 23.58 20.05 -26.49
CA GLU A 193 23.42 20.12 -27.95
C GLU A 193 22.30 19.22 -28.49
N LYS A 194 21.90 18.21 -27.72
CA LYS A 194 20.85 17.24 -28.10
C LYS A 194 19.54 17.41 -27.34
N LEU A 195 19.37 18.46 -26.52
CA LEU A 195 18.08 18.78 -25.90
C LEU A 195 16.92 18.96 -26.90
N PRO A 196 17.12 19.48 -28.14
CA PRO A 196 16.03 19.61 -29.10
C PRO A 196 15.57 18.30 -29.78
N TYR A 197 16.33 17.21 -29.64
CA TYR A 197 15.99 15.89 -30.20
C TYR A 197 14.86 15.25 -29.41
#